data_AF-A0A967WMC3-F1
#
_entry.id   AF-A0A967WMC3-F1
#
_cell.length_a   1.000
_cell.length_b   1.000
_cell.length_c   1.000
_cell.angle_alpha   90.00
_cell.angle_beta   90.00
_cell.angle_gamma   90.00
#
_symmetry.space_group_name_H-M   'P 1'
#
loop_
_entity.id
_entity.type
_entity.pdbx_description
1 polymer ?
#
loop_
_entity_poly.entity_id
_entity_poly.type
_entity_poly.pdbx_seq_one_letter_code
_entity_poly.pdbx_strand_id
1 'polypeptide(L)' 'NVSAFWSQFQAGLSAAERIFALIDAEPTVRQLDNDTLDQLSGEITFDKVDFQYSAQEQVLRDFSLRIAPGESVAFVGHTG' A
#
# COMPACT_ATOMS: atom_id res chain seq x y z
N ASN A 1 -37.08 24.47 -16.77
CA ASN A 1 -36.54 23.49 -15.81
C ASN A 1 -35.57 22.46 -16.41
N VAL A 2 -35.28 22.50 -17.72
CA VAL A 2 -34.33 21.60 -18.40
C VAL A 2 -32.86 21.90 -18.06
N SER A 3 -32.52 23.17 -17.80
CA SER A 3 -31.15 23.59 -17.42
C SER A 3 -30.66 22.96 -16.12
N ALA A 4 -31.52 22.89 -15.09
CA ALA A 4 -31.18 22.25 -13.81
C ALA A 4 -30.99 20.73 -13.96
N PHE A 5 -31.83 20.07 -14.75
CA PHE A 5 -31.69 18.66 -15.09
C PHE A 5 -30.38 18.37 -15.84
N TRP A 6 -30.01 19.23 -16.80
CA TRP A 6 -28.75 19.09 -17.54
C TRP A 6 -27.53 19.16 -16.63
N SER A 7 -27.51 20.11 -15.68
CA SER A 7 -26.44 20.22 -14.69
C SER A 7 -26.34 18.97 -13.79
N GLN A 8 -27.47 18.44 -13.32
CA GLN A 8 -27.51 17.20 -12.54
C GLN A 8 -27.02 15.99 -13.34
N PHE A 9 -27.41 15.89 -14.61
CA PHE A 9 -26.96 14.84 -15.51
C PHE A 9 -25.44 14.89 -15.71
N GLN A 10 -24.88 16.07 -15.97
CA GLN A 10 -23.43 16.26 -16.08
C GLN A 10 -22.70 15.88 -14.79
N ALA A 11 -23.21 16.28 -13.62
CA ALA A 11 -22.63 15.91 -12.35
C ALA A 11 -22.65 14.39 -12.12
N GLY A 12 -23.73 13.71 -12.50
CA GLY A 12 -23.85 12.26 -12.47
C GLY A 12 -22.84 11.57 -13.37
N LEU A 13 -22.63 12.09 -14.58
CA LEU A 13 -21.62 11.58 -15.53
C LEU A 13 -20.21 11.67 -14.94
N SER A 14 -19.82 12.83 -14.41
CA SER A 14 -18.50 13.01 -13.78
C SER A 14 -18.31 12.15 -12.53
N ALA A 15 -19.38 11.84 -11.79
CA ALA A 15 -19.30 10.92 -10.67
C ALA A 15 -19.08 9.47 -11.15
N ALA A 16 -19.79 9.05 -12.20
CA ALA A 16 -19.60 7.74 -12.81
C ALA A 16 -18.17 7.55 -13.34
N GLU A 17 -17.61 8.56 -14.01
CA GLU A 17 -16.21 8.55 -14.49
C GLU A 17 -15.20 8.27 -13.35
N ARG A 18 -15.36 8.92 -12.19
CA ARG A 18 -14.49 8.68 -11.03
C ARG A 18 -14.64 7.28 -10.45
N ILE A 19 -15.85 6.74 -10.43
CA ILE A 19 -16.11 5.37 -9.95
C ILE A 19 -15.44 4.36 -10.87
N PHE A 20 -15.62 4.49 -12.19
CA PHE A 20 -14.96 3.61 -13.15
C PHE A 20 -13.44 3.73 -13.10
N ALA A 21 -12.90 4.96 -12.98
CA ALA A 21 -11.47 5.16 -12.79
C ALA A 21 -10.91 4.45 -11.54
N LEU A 22 -11.68 4.39 -10.45
CA LEU A 22 -11.29 3.66 -9.23
C LEU A 22 -11.36 2.14 -9.40
N ILE A 23 -12.41 1.64 -10.06
CA ILE A 23 -12.57 0.20 -10.35
C ILE A 23 -11.45 -0.29 -11.26
N ASP A 24 -11.07 0.50 -12.24
CA ASP A 24 -10.03 0.18 -13.23
C ASP A 24 -8.60 0.46 -12.71
N ALA A 25 -8.47 1.05 -11.51
CA ALA A 25 -7.16 1.35 -10.95
C ALA A 25 -6.38 0.06 -10.67
N GLU A 26 -5.15 -0.02 -11.19
CA GLU A 26 -4.29 -1.16 -10.93
C GLU A 26 -3.76 -1.13 -9.48
N PRO A 27 -3.82 -2.26 -8.74
CA PRO A 27 -3.22 -2.34 -7.41
C PRO A 27 -1.71 -2.12 -7.47
N THR A 28 -1.20 -1.28 -6.57
CA THR A 28 0.25 -1.06 -6.40
C THR A 28 0.95 -2.27 -5.81
N VAL A 29 0.24 -3.08 -5.02
CA VAL A 29 0.71 -4.36 -4.49
C VAL A 29 -0.16 -5.46 -5.10
N ARG A 30 0.48 -6.41 -5.77
CA ARG A 30 -0.17 -7.57 -6.36
C ARG A 30 0.25 -8.81 -5.58
N GLN A 31 -0.72 -9.49 -5.00
CA GLN A 31 -0.52 -10.81 -4.41
C GLN A 31 -0.28 -11.80 -5.56
N LEU A 32 0.92 -12.38 -5.61
CA LEU A 32 1.31 -13.32 -6.68
C LEU A 32 0.99 -14.78 -6.33
N ASP A 33 0.81 -15.07 -5.04
CA ASP A 33 0.62 -16.43 -4.52
C ASP A 33 -0.66 -16.56 -3.69
N ASN A 34 -1.20 -17.77 -3.57
CA ASN A 34 -2.40 -18.06 -2.78
C ASN A 34 -2.21 -19.24 -1.82
N ASP A 35 -0.97 -19.49 -1.42
CA ASP A 35 -0.65 -20.52 -0.46
C ASP A 35 -1.34 -20.28 0.89
N THR A 36 -2.07 -21.29 1.35
CA THR A 36 -2.55 -21.34 2.72
C THR A 36 -1.38 -21.63 3.64
N LEU A 37 -1.05 -20.66 4.49
CA LEU A 37 -0.01 -20.84 5.49
C LEU A 37 -0.53 -21.77 6.60
N ASP A 38 0.23 -22.83 6.87
CA ASP A 38 0.07 -23.64 8.08
C ASP A 38 0.54 -22.84 9.32
N GLN A 39 0.83 -23.52 10.42
CA GLN A 39 1.26 -22.88 11.65
C GLN A 39 2.61 -22.15 11.48
N LEU A 40 2.55 -20.82 11.56
CA LEU A 40 3.73 -19.95 11.46
C LEU A 40 4.56 -19.99 12.75
N SER A 41 5.88 -20.04 12.62
CA SER A 41 6.81 -19.97 13.76
C SER A 41 6.92 -18.58 14.37
N GLY A 42 6.56 -17.53 13.62
CA GLY A 42 6.62 -16.13 14.07
C GLY A 42 8.01 -15.49 13.99
N GLU A 43 8.98 -16.11 13.30
CA GLU A 43 10.24 -15.47 12.96
C GLU A 43 10.04 -14.42 11.87
N ILE A 44 10.64 -13.24 12.03
CA ILE A 44 10.58 -12.16 11.03
C ILE A 44 12.01 -11.85 10.55
N THR A 45 12.21 -11.80 9.24
CA THR A 45 13.50 -11.43 8.64
C THR A 45 13.31 -10.32 7.61
N PHE A 46 14.10 -9.26 7.77
CA PHE A 46 14.42 -8.26 6.75
C PHE A 46 15.81 -8.63 6.21
N ASP A 47 15.92 -8.82 4.89
CA ASP A 47 17.18 -9.18 4.22
C ASP A 47 17.49 -8.13 3.15
N LYS A 48 18.53 -7.33 3.37
CA LYS A 48 19.05 -6.30 2.44
C LYS A 48 17.95 -5.42 1.84
N VAL A 49 17.08 -4.91 2.69
CA VAL A 49 15.92 -4.12 2.30
C VAL A 49 16.35 -2.70 1.96
N ASP A 50 16.03 -2.28 0.74
CA ASP A 50 16.04 -0.89 0.30
C ASP A 50 14.59 -0.38 0.20
N PHE A 51 14.29 0.76 0.81
CA PHE A 51 12.95 1.35 0.81
C PHE A 51 13.00 2.88 0.68
N GLN A 52 12.11 3.42 -0.16
CA GLN A 52 11.96 4.84 -0.44
C GLN A 52 10.49 5.20 -0.73
N TYR A 53 10.02 6.37 -0.27
CA TYR A 53 8.67 6.86 -0.58
C TYR A 53 8.57 7.50 -1.97
N SER A 54 9.66 8.12 -2.41
CA SER A 54 9.79 8.76 -3.72
C SER A 54 11.21 8.54 -4.24
N ALA A 55 11.47 8.90 -5.50
CA ALA A 55 12.80 8.76 -6.09
C ALA A 55 13.89 9.58 -5.37
N GLN A 56 13.50 10.53 -4.53
CA GLN A 56 14.41 11.46 -3.86
C GLN A 56 14.59 11.15 -2.36
N GLU A 57 13.79 10.25 -1.78
CA GLU A 57 13.70 10.06 -0.33
C GLU A 57 13.95 8.60 0.05
N GLN A 58 15.25 8.24 0.18
CA GLN A 58 15.68 6.92 0.65
C GLN A 58 15.52 6.82 2.17
N VAL A 59 14.70 5.87 2.64
CA VAL A 59 14.39 5.68 4.06
C VAL A 59 15.19 4.51 4.65
N LEU A 60 15.25 3.37 3.97
CA LEU A 60 16.10 2.23 4.35
C LEU A 60 17.09 1.94 3.24
N ARG A 61 18.36 1.70 3.59
CA ARG A 61 19.40 1.32 2.64
C ARG A 61 20.13 0.09 3.12
N ASP A 62 20.11 -0.98 2.33
CA ASP A 62 20.74 -2.28 2.65
C ASP A 62 20.43 -2.77 4.08
N PHE A 63 19.18 -2.60 4.53
CA PHE A 63 18.78 -2.88 5.91
C PHE A 63 18.50 -4.37 6.12
N SER A 64 19.17 -4.99 7.11
CA SER A 64 18.95 -6.38 7.50
C SER A 64 18.67 -6.49 9.00
N LEU A 65 17.64 -7.25 9.36
CA LEU A 65 17.22 -7.49 10.73
C LEU A 65 16.56 -8.86 10.83
N ARG A 66 16.89 -9.62 11.87
CA ARG A 66 16.19 -10.87 12.21
C ARG A 66 15.59 -10.73 13.60
N ILE A 67 14.32 -11.10 13.73
CA ILE A 67 13.55 -11.06 14.97
C ILE A 67 13.08 -12.49 15.26
N ALA A 68 13.50 -13.03 16.39
CA ALA A 68 13.15 -14.37 16.80
C ALA A 68 11.68 -14.48 17.27
N PRO A 69 11.08 -15.68 17.23
CA PRO A 69 9.74 -15.90 17.77
C PRO A 69 9.60 -15.42 19.23
N GLY A 70 8.63 -14.55 19.48
CA GLY A 70 8.36 -14.00 20.82
C GLY A 70 9.32 -12.89 21.27
N GLU A 71 10.30 -12.51 20.44
CA GLU A 71 11.20 -11.40 20.73
C GLU A 71 10.46 -10.06 20.61
N SER A 72 10.71 -9.17 21.57
CA SER A 72 10.21 -7.79 21.53
C SER A 72 11.32 -6.86 21.09
N VAL A 73 11.07 -6.11 20.02
CA VAL A 73 12.01 -5.14 19.44
C VAL A 73 11.39 -3.75 19.53
N ALA A 74 12.18 -2.76 19.92
CA ALA A 74 11.79 -1.36 19.90
C ALA A 74 12.57 -0.62 18.82
N PHE A 75 11.85 0.03 17.90
CA PHE A 75 12.44 0.91 16.90
C PHE A 75 12.51 2.32 17.49
N VAL A 76 13.72 2.81 17.70
CA VAL A 76 13.99 4.16 18.20
C VAL A 76 14.82 4.93 17.20
N GLY A 77 14.47 6.20 17.03
CA GLY A 77 15.15 7.10 16.13
C GLY A 77 14.59 8.50 16.31
N HIS A 78 15.35 9.49 15.87
CA HIS A 78 14.76 10.80 15.61
C HIS A 78 13.75 10.63 14.47
N THR A 79 12.72 11.48 14.41
CA THR A 79 11.91 11.58 13.19
C THR A 79 12.83 11.76 12.00
N GLY A 80 12.72 10.84 11.03
CA GLY A 80 13.34 10.97 9.72
C GLY A 80 12.86 12.24 9.03
#